data_AF-A0A920JUQ7-F1
#
_entry.id   AF-A0A920JUQ7-F1
#
_cell.length_a   1.000
_cell.length_b   1.000
_cell.length_c   1.000
_cell.angle_alpha   90.00
_cell.angle_beta   90.00
_cell.angle_gamma   90.00
#
_symmetry.space_group_name_H-M   'P 1'
#
loop_
_entity.id
_entity.type
_entity.pdbx_description
1 polymer ?
#
loop_
_entity_poly.entity_id
_entity_poly.type
_entity_poly.pdbx_seq_one_letter_code
_entity_poly.pdbx_strand_id
1 'polypeptide(L)'
;MMPKMIEAGYPKPFVIVLAASAALLEALIPPSNAAILYSALTYVPVSQTFAAGVIPGLILLLFMIILVLFKCRNVQRYKPATNYEKLVLGIKAFPALLTPLIILGGIYGGFLTPSESAAVSGIWAIFMGFVIYRELKIKSLLQSVKDTAITTAVIFSIIAMATFLSKVFTYTQFPQFIIKSITEMGVGLNFFWFAMALICLILGTFIEIVPVFYLTIPIFTAIILSFDQSLIHLYVVFVAFAGIGMITPPVCVGIYTSASVIKENPGKAFKEVPLFTAVGILYGIIMILFPSLSTWLPAYLSG
;
A
#
# COMPACT_ATOMS: atom_id res chain seq x y z
N MET A 1 12.98 -1.30 -8.89
CA MET A 1 13.88 -0.69 -7.88
C MET A 1 14.60 -1.74 -7.04
N MET A 2 13.94 -2.82 -6.60
CA MET A 2 14.58 -3.86 -5.79
C MET A 2 15.92 -4.41 -6.33
N PRO A 3 16.10 -4.71 -7.63
CA PRO A 3 17.40 -5.19 -8.14
C PRO A 3 18.54 -4.19 -7.91
N LYS A 4 18.31 -2.89 -8.17
CA LYS A 4 19.32 -1.84 -7.92
C LYS A 4 19.67 -1.68 -6.45
N MET A 5 18.71 -1.89 -5.53
CA MET A 5 19.00 -1.88 -4.09
C MET A 5 19.92 -3.06 -3.73
N ILE A 6 19.67 -4.23 -4.30
CA ILE A 6 20.51 -5.42 -4.06
C ILE A 6 21.92 -5.20 -4.61
N GLU A 7 22.06 -4.63 -5.82
CA GLU A 7 23.35 -4.24 -6.41
C GLU A 7 24.10 -3.22 -5.54
N ALA A 8 23.38 -2.30 -4.90
CA ALA A 8 23.95 -1.34 -3.97
C ALA A 8 24.33 -1.94 -2.60
N GLY A 9 24.09 -3.23 -2.36
CA GLY A 9 24.47 -3.94 -1.15
C GLY A 9 23.37 -4.04 -0.08
N TYR A 10 22.11 -3.70 -0.39
CA TYR A 10 21.01 -3.87 0.55
C TYR A 10 20.67 -5.37 0.73
N PRO A 11 20.43 -5.86 1.97
CA PRO A 11 20.07 -7.25 2.19
C PRO A 11 18.76 -7.62 1.49
N LYS A 12 18.77 -8.68 0.66
CA LYS A 12 17.54 -9.12 -0.05
C LYS A 12 16.32 -9.31 0.85
N PRO A 13 16.42 -9.97 2.03
CA PRO A 13 15.28 -10.10 2.96
C PRO A 13 14.67 -8.76 3.36
N PHE A 14 15.51 -7.75 3.61
CA PHE A 14 15.07 -6.41 3.96
C PHE A 14 14.36 -5.72 2.80
N VAL A 15 14.92 -5.83 1.59
CA VAL A 15 14.34 -5.26 0.37
C VAL A 15 12.95 -5.86 0.08
N ILE A 16 12.76 -7.16 0.31
CA ILE A 16 11.47 -7.84 0.15
C ILE A 16 10.42 -7.27 1.12
N VAL A 17 10.74 -7.21 2.42
CA VAL A 17 9.76 -6.72 3.41
C VAL A 17 9.49 -5.23 3.20
N LEU A 18 10.52 -4.43 2.90
CA LEU A 18 10.36 -3.00 2.58
C LEU A 18 9.43 -2.78 1.38
N ALA A 19 9.61 -3.56 0.31
CA ALA A 19 8.75 -3.48 -0.87
C ALA A 19 7.32 -3.91 -0.54
N ALA A 20 7.14 -4.95 0.27
CA ALA A 20 5.82 -5.39 0.71
C ALA A 20 5.12 -4.34 1.58
N SER A 21 5.86 -3.67 2.47
CA SER A 21 5.34 -2.58 3.30
C SER A 21 4.97 -1.33 2.51
N ALA A 22 5.44 -1.18 1.26
CA ALA A 22 5.02 -0.07 0.40
C ALA A 22 3.52 -0.15 0.03
N ALA A 23 2.91 -1.35 0.09
CA ALA A 23 1.45 -1.49 -0.07
C ALA A 23 0.68 -0.72 1.02
N LEU A 24 1.23 -0.64 2.24
CA LEU A 24 0.66 0.16 3.33
C LEU A 24 0.62 1.65 2.98
N LEU A 25 1.69 2.12 2.33
CA LEU A 25 1.83 3.50 1.90
C LEU A 25 0.93 3.81 0.70
N GLU A 26 0.79 2.88 -0.24
CA GLU A 26 -0.16 2.98 -1.38
C GLU A 26 -1.62 3.04 -0.91
N ALA A 27 -1.96 2.31 0.15
CA ALA A 27 -3.29 2.36 0.73
C ALA A 27 -3.63 3.72 1.39
N LEU A 28 -2.66 4.64 1.53
CA LEU A 28 -2.84 5.96 2.16
C LEU A 28 -2.59 7.11 1.18
N ILE A 29 -1.50 7.05 0.41
CA ILE A 29 -1.10 8.16 -0.47
C ILE A 29 -1.85 8.06 -1.80
N PRO A 30 -2.57 9.12 -2.22
CA PRO A 30 -3.28 9.12 -3.50
C PRO A 30 -2.37 9.02 -4.74
N PRO A 31 -2.82 8.35 -5.83
CA PRO A 31 -4.13 7.72 -6.02
C PRO A 31 -4.14 6.34 -5.34
N SER A 32 -5.15 6.09 -4.50
CA SER A 32 -5.22 4.86 -3.70
C SER A 32 -6.47 4.05 -4.04
N ASN A 33 -6.28 2.79 -4.45
CA ASN A 33 -7.41 1.90 -4.71
C ASN A 33 -8.20 1.60 -3.42
N ALA A 34 -7.50 1.51 -2.29
CA ALA A 34 -8.12 1.30 -0.98
C ALA A 34 -9.08 2.44 -0.61
N ALA A 35 -8.69 3.70 -0.85
CA ALA A 35 -9.56 4.86 -0.63
C ALA A 35 -10.81 4.83 -1.53
N ILE A 36 -10.64 4.49 -2.81
CA ILE A 36 -11.77 4.41 -3.76
C ILE A 36 -12.75 3.33 -3.31
N LEU A 37 -12.24 2.15 -2.93
CA LEU A 37 -13.07 1.05 -2.43
C LEU A 37 -13.79 1.43 -1.13
N TYR A 38 -13.08 2.06 -0.19
CA TYR A 38 -13.67 2.56 1.05
C TYR A 38 -14.83 3.51 0.78
N SER A 39 -14.61 4.49 -0.12
CA SER A 39 -15.59 5.50 -0.50
C SER A 39 -16.81 4.87 -1.15
N ALA A 40 -16.62 3.85 -1.99
CA ALA A 40 -17.72 3.11 -2.61
C ALA A 40 -18.57 2.33 -1.58
N LEU A 41 -17.97 1.85 -0.49
CA LEU A 41 -18.66 1.09 0.55
C LEU A 41 -19.34 1.98 1.61
N THR A 42 -18.81 3.19 1.84
CA THR A 42 -19.24 4.08 2.93
C THR A 42 -19.92 5.36 2.46
N TYR A 43 -19.93 5.62 1.15
CA TYR A 43 -20.43 6.84 0.52
C TYR A 43 -19.73 8.13 0.97
N VAL A 44 -18.58 8.02 1.66
CA VAL A 44 -17.70 9.18 1.90
C VAL A 44 -17.10 9.64 0.57
N PRO A 45 -17.04 10.95 0.29
CA PRO A 45 -16.44 11.43 -0.95
C PRO A 45 -14.97 11.01 -1.10
N VAL A 46 -14.61 10.48 -2.28
CA VAL A 46 -13.25 9.99 -2.58
C VAL A 46 -12.18 11.04 -2.32
N SER A 47 -12.46 12.31 -2.65
CA SER A 47 -11.54 13.43 -2.41
C SER A 47 -11.21 13.62 -0.92
N GLN A 48 -12.18 13.40 -0.03
CA GLN A 48 -11.97 13.50 1.42
C GLN A 48 -11.15 12.31 1.93
N THR A 49 -11.43 11.10 1.46
CA THR A 49 -10.65 9.90 1.82
C THR A 49 -9.21 10.00 1.31
N PHE A 50 -8.99 10.56 0.13
CA PHE A 50 -7.65 10.88 -0.38
C PHE A 50 -6.92 11.90 0.49
N ALA A 51 -7.57 13.01 0.82
CA ALA A 51 -6.99 14.02 1.70
C ALA A 51 -6.64 13.44 3.07
N ALA A 52 -7.46 12.53 3.58
CA ALA A 52 -7.25 11.89 4.88
C ALA A 52 -5.98 11.07 4.96
N GLY A 53 -5.58 10.43 3.86
CA GLY A 53 -4.40 9.58 3.81
C GLY A 53 -3.09 10.34 3.65
N VAL A 54 -3.09 11.63 3.29
CA VAL A 54 -1.86 12.41 3.04
C VAL A 54 -0.98 12.51 4.28
N ILE A 55 -1.50 13.06 5.37
CA ILE A 55 -0.72 13.26 6.61
C ILE A 55 -0.32 11.91 7.23
N PRO A 56 -1.24 10.94 7.41
CA PRO A 56 -0.91 9.60 7.88
C PRO A 56 0.13 8.90 6.99
N GLY A 57 0.03 9.04 5.67
CA GLY A 57 0.98 8.51 4.70
C GLY A 57 2.38 9.13 4.85
N LEU A 58 2.47 10.45 5.06
CA LEU A 58 3.75 11.12 5.31
C LEU A 58 4.39 10.68 6.63
N ILE A 59 3.60 10.44 7.68
CA ILE A 59 4.08 9.92 8.96
C ILE A 59 4.64 8.49 8.78
N LEU A 60 3.91 7.63 8.08
CA LEU A 60 4.37 6.28 7.77
C LEU A 60 5.64 6.31 6.91
N LEU A 61 5.70 7.19 5.92
CA LEU A 61 6.89 7.39 5.09
C LEU A 61 8.09 7.79 5.95
N LEU A 62 7.91 8.70 6.91
CA LEU A 62 8.96 9.09 7.85
C LEU A 62 9.46 7.90 8.67
N PHE A 63 8.55 7.06 9.18
CA PHE A 63 8.92 5.85 9.90
C PHE A 63 9.73 4.87 9.04
N MET A 64 9.33 4.68 7.78
CA MET A 64 10.06 3.84 6.83
C MET A 64 11.45 4.43 6.51
N ILE A 65 11.57 5.75 6.36
CA ILE A 65 12.86 6.43 6.16
C ILE A 65 13.78 6.19 7.36
N ILE A 66 13.28 6.41 8.59
CA ILE A 66 14.04 6.18 9.83
C ILE A 66 14.52 4.72 9.92
N LEU A 67 13.63 3.77 9.63
CA LEU A 67 13.94 2.34 9.66
C LEU A 67 15.02 1.98 8.63
N VAL A 68 14.92 2.50 7.40
CA VAL A 68 15.95 2.30 6.37
C VAL A 68 17.29 2.92 6.78
N LEU A 69 17.29 4.14 7.30
CA LEU A 69 18.51 4.82 7.75
C LEU A 69 19.19 4.08 8.90
N PHE A 70 18.41 3.54 9.84
CA PHE A 70 18.94 2.77 10.96
C PHE A 70 19.50 1.41 10.52
N LYS A 71 18.73 0.63 9.75
CA LYS A 71 19.08 -0.74 9.38
C LYS A 71 20.15 -0.80 8.28
N CYS A 72 20.12 0.14 7.34
CA CYS A 72 21.04 0.18 6.19
C CYS A 72 22.14 1.23 6.33
N ARG A 73 22.46 1.67 7.56
CA ARG A 73 23.53 2.66 7.83
C ARG A 73 24.90 2.27 7.28
N ASN A 74 25.17 0.97 7.20
CA ASN A 74 26.46 0.42 6.75
C ASN A 74 26.49 0.10 5.26
N VAL A 75 25.38 0.31 4.53
CA VAL A 75 25.37 0.10 3.07
C VAL A 75 26.14 1.24 2.41
N GLN A 76 27.07 0.90 1.53
CA GLN A 76 27.96 1.87 0.90
C GLN A 76 27.14 2.86 0.09
N ARG A 77 27.20 4.14 0.48
CA ARG A 77 26.55 5.22 -0.27
C ARG A 77 27.38 5.52 -1.50
N TYR A 78 26.72 5.65 -2.65
CA TYR A 78 27.36 6.18 -3.86
C TYR A 78 27.93 7.57 -3.57
N LYS A 79 29.05 7.91 -4.21
CA LYS A 79 29.58 9.27 -4.16
C LYS A 79 28.48 10.24 -4.62
N PRO A 80 28.22 11.33 -3.88
CA PRO A 80 27.21 12.29 -4.30
C PRO A 80 27.60 12.91 -5.64
N ALA A 81 26.66 12.94 -6.58
CA ALA A 81 26.85 13.62 -7.86
C ALA A 81 27.12 15.12 -7.63
N THR A 82 27.96 15.71 -8.49
CA THR A 82 28.22 17.15 -8.50
C THR A 82 26.97 17.95 -8.88
N ASN A 83 26.94 19.24 -8.53
CA ASN A 83 25.77 20.10 -8.83
C ASN A 83 25.49 20.21 -10.33
N TYR A 84 26.54 20.19 -11.16
CA TYR A 84 26.41 20.15 -12.61
C TYR A 84 25.78 18.84 -13.10
N GLU A 85 26.26 17.69 -12.60
CA GLU A 85 25.68 16.39 -12.92
C GLU A 85 24.21 16.30 -12.49
N LYS A 86 23.85 16.82 -11.31
CA LYS A 86 22.46 16.88 -10.85
C LYS A 86 21.57 17.69 -11.78
N LEU A 87 22.03 18.84 -12.26
CA LEU A 87 21.27 19.68 -13.18
C LEU A 87 21.06 18.96 -14.52
N VAL A 88 22.13 18.41 -15.10
CA VAL A 88 22.07 17.70 -16.38
C VAL A 88 21.19 16.45 -16.28
N LEU A 89 21.34 15.67 -15.21
CA LEU A 89 20.50 14.48 -14.96
C LEU A 89 19.05 14.87 -14.68
N GLY A 90 18.80 15.98 -13.97
CA GLY A 90 17.47 16.50 -13.71
C GLY A 90 16.72 16.86 -14.99
N ILE A 91 17.39 17.56 -15.92
CA ILE A 91 16.82 17.88 -17.24
C ILE A 91 16.55 16.60 -18.04
N LYS A 92 17.48 15.64 -18.04
CA LYS A 92 17.27 14.33 -18.70
C LYS A 92 16.15 13.51 -18.07
N ALA A 93 15.89 13.67 -16.78
CA ALA A 93 14.81 12.97 -16.08
C ALA A 93 13.44 13.67 -16.24
N PHE A 94 13.41 14.91 -16.74
CA PHE A 94 12.18 15.71 -16.84
C PHE A 94 11.04 14.99 -17.61
N PRO A 95 11.29 14.32 -18.75
CA PRO A 95 10.23 13.58 -19.44
C PRO A 95 9.63 12.45 -18.58
N ALA A 96 10.44 11.77 -17.77
CA ALA A 96 9.96 10.74 -16.87
C ALA A 96 9.07 11.31 -15.75
N LEU A 97 9.35 12.54 -15.28
CA LEU A 97 8.53 13.27 -14.31
C LEU A 97 7.16 13.70 -14.85
N LEU A 98 6.93 13.65 -16.17
CA LEU A 98 5.60 13.84 -16.74
C LEU A 98 4.68 12.64 -16.43
N THR A 99 5.23 11.45 -16.13
CA THR A 99 4.40 10.26 -15.89
C THR A 99 3.49 10.43 -14.66
N PRO A 100 3.99 10.83 -13.47
CA PRO A 100 3.10 11.18 -12.36
C PRO A 100 2.09 12.26 -12.69
N LEU A 101 2.44 13.26 -13.51
CA LEU A 101 1.52 14.33 -13.92
C LEU A 101 0.42 13.81 -14.85
N ILE A 102 0.72 12.87 -15.74
CA ILE A 102 -0.28 12.20 -16.59
C ILE A 102 -1.24 11.38 -15.73
N ILE A 103 -0.71 10.62 -14.76
CA ILE A 103 -1.53 9.80 -13.86
C ILE A 103 -2.41 10.70 -12.99
N LEU A 104 -1.79 11.59 -12.21
CA LEU A 104 -2.50 12.43 -11.25
C LEU A 104 -3.38 13.47 -11.94
N GLY A 105 -2.89 14.12 -13.00
CA GLY A 105 -3.64 15.10 -13.77
C GLY A 105 -4.79 14.47 -14.56
N GLY A 106 -4.60 13.25 -15.08
CA GLY A 106 -5.67 12.49 -15.74
C GLY A 106 -6.79 12.13 -14.76
N ILE A 107 -6.43 11.60 -13.58
CA ILE A 107 -7.39 11.21 -12.54
C ILE A 107 -8.08 12.43 -11.93
N TYR A 108 -7.33 13.40 -11.42
CA TYR A 108 -7.90 14.57 -10.73
C TYR A 108 -8.55 15.58 -11.66
N GLY A 109 -8.11 15.65 -12.91
CA GLY A 109 -8.78 16.44 -13.93
C GLY A 109 -10.10 15.83 -14.42
N GLY A 110 -10.43 14.60 -13.99
CA GLY A 110 -11.63 13.88 -14.42
C GLY A 110 -11.59 13.40 -15.87
N PHE A 111 -10.43 13.47 -16.52
CA PHE A 111 -10.26 13.07 -17.92
C PHE A 111 -10.11 11.56 -18.08
N LEU A 112 -9.53 10.87 -17.09
CA LEU A 112 -9.18 9.46 -17.15
C LEU A 112 -9.49 8.76 -15.83
N THR A 113 -9.99 7.54 -15.90
CA THR A 113 -10.05 6.62 -14.76
C THR A 113 -8.65 6.11 -14.38
N PRO A 114 -8.44 5.49 -13.21
CA PRO A 114 -7.14 4.93 -12.84
C PRO A 114 -6.60 3.89 -13.84
N SER A 115 -7.47 3.05 -14.38
CA SER A 115 -7.10 2.03 -15.38
C SER A 115 -6.68 2.67 -16.71
N GLU A 116 -7.41 3.69 -17.18
CA GLU A 116 -7.06 4.44 -18.39
C GLU A 116 -5.78 5.24 -18.20
N SER A 117 -5.60 5.86 -17.02
CA SER A 117 -4.39 6.60 -16.67
C SER A 117 -3.15 5.71 -16.67
N ALA A 118 -3.27 4.47 -16.19
CA ALA A 118 -2.21 3.47 -16.27
C ALA A 118 -1.89 3.09 -17.73
N ALA A 119 -2.91 2.92 -18.58
CA ALA A 119 -2.73 2.61 -19.99
C ALA A 119 -2.03 3.75 -20.75
N VAL A 120 -2.50 4.99 -20.59
CA VAL A 120 -1.90 6.19 -21.19
C VAL A 120 -0.47 6.39 -20.71
N SER A 121 -0.20 6.17 -19.42
CA SER A 121 1.16 6.23 -18.86
C SER A 121 2.07 5.15 -19.42
N GLY A 122 1.55 3.96 -19.71
CA GLY A 122 2.28 2.89 -20.39
C GLY A 122 2.64 3.27 -21.83
N ILE A 123 1.70 3.85 -22.57
CA ILE A 123 1.96 4.39 -23.92
C ILE A 123 3.01 5.50 -23.86
N TRP A 124 2.91 6.40 -22.88
CA TRP A 124 3.91 7.43 -22.64
C TRP A 124 5.30 6.84 -22.34
N ALA A 125 5.39 5.81 -21.49
CA ALA A 125 6.64 5.13 -21.19
C ALA A 125 7.27 4.47 -22.44
N ILE A 126 6.45 3.86 -23.31
CA ILE A 126 6.89 3.31 -24.59
C ILE A 126 7.43 4.43 -25.50
N PHE A 127 6.69 5.53 -25.63
CA PHE A 127 7.10 6.70 -26.40
C PHE A 127 8.42 7.28 -25.90
N MET A 128 8.56 7.47 -24.58
CA MET A 128 9.81 7.93 -23.96
C MET A 128 10.98 7.00 -24.28
N GLY A 129 10.76 5.69 -24.17
CA GLY A 129 11.80 4.70 -24.43
C GLY A 129 12.32 4.71 -25.87
N PHE A 130 11.43 4.84 -26.86
CA PHE A 130 11.80 4.84 -28.27
C PHE A 130 12.28 6.20 -28.78
N VAL A 131 11.61 7.29 -28.39
CA VAL A 131 11.78 8.60 -29.02
C VAL A 131 12.70 9.51 -28.23
N ILE A 132 12.52 9.56 -26.91
CA ILE A 132 13.23 10.49 -26.02
C ILE A 132 14.58 9.91 -25.58
N TYR A 133 14.56 8.79 -24.86
CA TYR A 133 15.77 8.13 -24.38
C TYR A 133 16.47 7.33 -25.49
N ARG A 134 15.70 6.81 -26.44
CA ARG A 134 16.20 5.99 -27.57
C ARG A 134 17.00 4.75 -27.12
N GLU A 135 16.71 4.27 -25.91
CA GLU A 135 17.37 3.11 -25.31
C GLU A 135 16.58 1.80 -25.58
N LEU A 136 15.30 1.93 -25.97
CA LEU A 136 14.38 0.80 -26.11
C LEU A 136 14.42 0.24 -27.54
N LYS A 137 14.64 -1.08 -27.64
CA LYS A 137 14.53 -1.86 -28.89
C LYS A 137 13.23 -2.67 -28.85
N ILE A 138 12.66 -2.99 -30.01
CA ILE A 138 11.44 -3.81 -30.11
C ILE A 138 11.61 -5.16 -29.39
N LYS A 139 12.77 -5.80 -29.53
CA LYS A 139 13.09 -7.04 -28.80
C LYS A 139 13.07 -6.84 -27.28
N SER A 140 13.64 -5.73 -26.80
CA SER A 140 13.65 -5.39 -25.38
C SER A 140 12.23 -5.08 -24.88
N LEU A 141 11.40 -4.41 -25.68
CA LEU A 141 9.99 -4.18 -25.36
C LEU A 141 9.23 -5.50 -25.21
N LEU A 142 9.34 -6.40 -26.19
CA LEU A 142 8.68 -7.71 -26.14
C LEU A 142 9.15 -8.53 -24.94
N GLN A 143 10.45 -8.49 -24.63
CA GLN A 143 10.99 -9.14 -23.46
C GLN A 143 10.44 -8.53 -22.17
N SER A 144 10.36 -7.20 -22.05
CA SER A 144 9.74 -6.53 -20.92
C SER A 144 8.27 -6.90 -20.76
N VAL A 145 7.49 -6.92 -21.84
CA VAL A 145 6.08 -7.35 -21.81
C VAL A 145 5.96 -8.79 -21.33
N LYS A 146 6.82 -9.70 -21.82
CA LYS A 146 6.84 -11.10 -21.39
C LYS A 146 7.19 -11.23 -19.92
N ASP A 147 8.23 -10.54 -19.45
CA ASP A 147 8.66 -10.58 -18.05
C ASP A 147 7.57 -10.01 -17.13
N THR A 148 6.94 -8.89 -17.51
CA THR A 148 5.79 -8.34 -16.80
C THR A 148 4.63 -9.32 -16.78
N ALA A 149 4.27 -9.95 -17.91
CA ALA A 149 3.19 -10.93 -17.96
C ALA A 149 3.44 -12.14 -17.06
N ILE A 150 4.68 -12.65 -17.02
CA ILE A 150 5.07 -13.76 -16.14
C ILE A 150 4.96 -13.34 -14.68
N THR A 151 5.53 -12.18 -14.31
CA THR A 151 5.45 -11.67 -12.93
C THR A 151 4.01 -11.45 -12.50
N THR A 152 3.17 -10.84 -13.35
CA THR A 152 1.75 -10.65 -13.10
C THR A 152 1.00 -11.97 -12.97
N ALA A 153 1.29 -12.96 -13.82
CA ALA A 153 0.66 -14.29 -13.73
C ALA A 153 0.99 -15.00 -12.41
N VAL A 154 2.24 -14.91 -11.94
CA VAL A 154 2.66 -15.47 -10.63
C VAL A 154 1.92 -14.76 -9.49
N ILE A 155 1.90 -13.42 -9.49
CA ILE A 155 1.20 -12.61 -8.49
C ILE A 155 -0.29 -12.94 -8.48
N PHE A 156 -0.95 -12.94 -9.64
CA PHE A 156 -2.38 -13.24 -9.75
C PHE A 156 -2.73 -14.68 -9.42
N SER A 157 -1.82 -15.64 -9.61
CA SER A 157 -2.04 -17.02 -9.15
C SER A 157 -2.05 -17.13 -7.62
N ILE A 158 -1.13 -16.43 -6.94
CA ILE A 158 -1.10 -16.33 -5.47
C ILE A 158 -2.39 -15.66 -4.97
N ILE A 159 -2.78 -14.55 -5.60
CA ILE A 159 -4.00 -13.83 -5.26
C ILE A 159 -5.22 -14.72 -5.50
N ALA A 160 -5.32 -15.44 -6.62
CA ALA A 160 -6.45 -16.33 -6.91
C ALA A 160 -6.63 -17.42 -5.83
N MET A 161 -5.53 -18.04 -5.37
CA MET A 161 -5.58 -19.02 -4.28
C MET A 161 -5.97 -18.36 -2.95
N ALA A 162 -5.44 -17.18 -2.64
CA ALA A 162 -5.81 -16.41 -1.46
C ALA A 162 -7.30 -15.99 -1.50
N THR A 163 -7.81 -15.60 -2.67
CA THR A 163 -9.23 -15.26 -2.89
C THR A 163 -10.12 -16.51 -2.76
N PHE A 164 -9.68 -17.68 -3.21
CA PHE A 164 -10.39 -18.93 -2.97
C PHE A 164 -10.52 -19.21 -1.47
N LEU A 165 -9.42 -19.13 -0.72
CA LEU A 165 -9.44 -19.26 0.75
C LEU A 165 -10.34 -18.20 1.41
N SER A 166 -10.30 -16.96 0.91
CA SER A 166 -11.15 -15.86 1.36
C SER A 166 -12.64 -16.17 1.16
N LYS A 167 -13.01 -16.79 0.03
CA LYS A 167 -14.39 -17.25 -0.23
C LYS A 167 -14.79 -18.36 0.74
N VAL A 168 -13.91 -19.33 1.02
CA VAL A 168 -14.19 -20.39 2.00
C VAL A 168 -14.50 -19.77 3.37
N PHE A 169 -13.67 -18.84 3.85
CA PHE A 169 -13.92 -18.15 5.12
C PHE A 169 -15.19 -17.31 5.13
N THR A 170 -15.52 -16.71 3.99
CA THR A 170 -16.79 -15.97 3.83
C THR A 170 -17.98 -16.92 3.91
N TYR A 171 -17.93 -18.08 3.26
CA TYR A 171 -18.99 -19.10 3.29
C TYR A 171 -19.15 -19.73 4.67
N THR A 172 -18.05 -19.96 5.40
CA THR A 172 -18.11 -20.47 6.77
C THR A 172 -18.51 -19.41 7.80
N GLN A 173 -18.74 -18.17 7.36
CA GLN A 173 -19.01 -17.01 8.22
C GLN A 173 -17.95 -16.81 9.32
N PHE A 174 -16.72 -17.27 9.09
CA PHE A 174 -15.65 -17.19 10.07
C PHE A 174 -15.30 -15.73 10.44
N PRO A 175 -15.20 -14.78 9.49
CA PRO A 175 -15.02 -13.37 9.81
C PRO A 175 -16.17 -12.81 10.66
N GLN A 176 -17.43 -13.12 10.33
CA GLN A 176 -18.61 -12.66 11.07
C GLN A 176 -18.66 -13.24 12.49
N PHE A 177 -18.25 -14.50 12.67
CA PHE A 177 -18.12 -15.12 13.99
C PHE A 177 -17.12 -14.37 14.86
N ILE A 178 -15.94 -14.02 14.33
CA ILE A 178 -14.92 -13.25 15.06
C ILE A 178 -15.46 -11.86 15.43
N ILE A 179 -16.05 -11.16 14.45
CA ILE A 179 -16.58 -9.81 14.65
C ILE A 179 -17.67 -9.83 15.73
N LYS A 180 -18.65 -10.73 15.61
CA LYS A 180 -19.76 -10.88 16.57
C LYS A 180 -19.23 -11.17 17.98
N SER A 181 -18.33 -12.16 18.10
CA SER A 181 -17.75 -12.56 19.38
C SER A 181 -17.05 -11.40 20.10
N ILE A 182 -16.34 -10.56 19.35
CA ILE A 182 -15.64 -9.41 19.93
C ILE A 182 -16.61 -8.27 20.23
N THR A 183 -17.58 -7.99 19.37
CA THR A 183 -18.57 -6.90 19.57
C THR A 183 -19.57 -7.18 20.70
N GLU A 184 -19.93 -8.45 20.94
CA GLU A 184 -20.85 -8.86 22.01
C GLU A 184 -20.22 -8.75 23.40
N MET A 185 -18.89 -8.62 23.50
CA MET A 185 -18.22 -8.34 24.77
C MET A 185 -18.55 -6.95 25.32
N GLY A 186 -19.23 -6.10 24.53
CA GLY A 186 -19.90 -4.89 24.99
C GLY A 186 -18.95 -3.88 25.58
N VAL A 187 -18.35 -3.03 24.74
CA VAL A 187 -17.29 -2.17 25.25
C VAL A 187 -17.17 -0.88 24.44
N GLY A 188 -16.95 0.22 25.14
CA GLY A 188 -16.88 1.57 24.58
C GLY A 188 -15.79 1.75 23.52
N LEU A 189 -15.73 2.97 22.97
CA LEU A 189 -14.94 3.33 21.79
C LEU A 189 -13.50 2.80 21.77
N ASN A 190 -12.79 2.82 22.90
CA ASN A 190 -11.39 2.34 22.97
C ASN A 190 -11.26 0.85 22.66
N PHE A 191 -12.20 0.05 23.13
CA PHE A 191 -12.18 -1.38 22.85
C PHE A 191 -12.61 -1.66 21.41
N PHE A 192 -13.54 -0.88 20.83
CA PHE A 192 -13.82 -0.98 19.41
C PHE A 192 -12.54 -0.80 18.58
N TRP A 193 -11.74 0.24 18.85
CA TRP A 193 -10.48 0.46 18.12
C TRP A 193 -9.49 -0.69 18.30
N PHE A 194 -9.35 -1.21 19.53
CA PHE A 194 -8.51 -2.37 19.81
C PHE A 194 -8.98 -3.65 19.08
N ALA A 195 -10.28 -3.94 19.19
CA ALA A 195 -10.95 -5.04 18.52
C ALA A 195 -10.76 -4.98 17.01
N MET A 196 -11.04 -3.83 16.42
CA MET A 196 -10.91 -3.58 15.00
C MET A 196 -9.46 -3.79 14.55
N ALA A 197 -8.49 -3.21 15.27
CA ALA A 197 -7.07 -3.39 14.98
C ALA A 197 -6.67 -4.87 14.98
N LEU A 198 -7.10 -5.63 15.99
CA LEU A 198 -6.82 -7.05 16.10
C LEU A 198 -7.48 -7.86 14.97
N ILE A 199 -8.75 -7.59 14.66
CA ILE A 199 -9.49 -8.22 13.56
C ILE A 199 -8.81 -7.95 12.23
N CYS A 200 -8.43 -6.70 11.96
CA CYS A 200 -7.78 -6.31 10.71
C CYS A 200 -6.41 -6.98 10.56
N LEU A 201 -5.63 -7.05 11.65
CA LEU A 201 -4.34 -7.71 11.65
C LEU A 201 -4.50 -9.21 11.37
N ILE A 202 -5.40 -9.89 12.10
CA ILE A 202 -5.67 -11.33 11.91
C ILE A 202 -6.17 -11.60 10.50
N LEU A 203 -7.23 -10.93 10.05
CA LEU A 203 -7.81 -11.17 8.73
C LEU A 203 -6.82 -10.84 7.61
N GLY A 204 -6.07 -9.74 7.72
CA GLY A 204 -5.06 -9.35 6.74
C GLY A 204 -3.91 -10.36 6.60
N THR A 205 -3.66 -11.19 7.63
CA THR A 205 -2.65 -12.26 7.53
C THR A 205 -3.08 -13.43 6.63
N PHE A 206 -4.37 -13.60 6.37
CA PHE A 206 -4.92 -14.71 5.57
C PHE A 206 -5.58 -14.28 4.27
N ILE A 207 -6.19 -13.11 4.28
CA ILE A 207 -7.13 -12.64 3.27
C ILE A 207 -6.50 -11.46 2.54
N GLU A 208 -6.72 -11.39 1.22
CA GLU A 208 -6.34 -10.23 0.40
C GLU A 208 -7.14 -8.99 0.84
N ILE A 209 -6.61 -7.78 0.61
CA ILE A 209 -7.18 -6.56 1.20
C ILE A 209 -8.62 -6.29 0.76
N VAL A 210 -8.97 -6.56 -0.51
CA VAL A 210 -10.28 -6.25 -1.09
C VAL A 210 -11.41 -7.04 -0.39
N PRO A 211 -11.33 -8.38 -0.23
CA PRO A 211 -12.31 -9.10 0.58
C PRO A 211 -12.41 -8.61 2.03
N VAL A 212 -11.30 -8.22 2.67
CA VAL A 212 -11.34 -7.68 4.05
C VAL A 212 -12.18 -6.40 4.08
N PHE A 213 -12.04 -5.51 3.09
CA PHE A 213 -12.86 -4.31 2.95
C PHE A 213 -14.36 -4.66 2.91
N TYR A 214 -14.78 -5.52 1.97
CA TYR A 214 -16.19 -5.89 1.80
C TYR A 214 -16.81 -6.55 3.04
N LEU A 215 -16.03 -7.35 3.77
CA LEU A 215 -16.51 -8.07 4.95
C LEU A 215 -16.66 -7.18 6.18
N THR A 216 -15.69 -6.29 6.40
CA THR A 216 -15.52 -5.63 7.69
C THR A 216 -16.01 -4.20 7.71
N ILE A 217 -15.81 -3.44 6.62
CA ILE A 217 -16.14 -2.01 6.58
C ILE A 217 -17.62 -1.72 6.85
N PRO A 218 -18.60 -2.45 6.28
CA PRO A 218 -20.01 -2.18 6.59
C PRO A 218 -20.32 -2.31 8.08
N ILE A 219 -19.73 -3.30 8.75
CA ILE A 219 -19.96 -3.56 10.18
C ILE A 219 -19.25 -2.49 11.03
N PHE A 220 -17.99 -2.20 10.74
CA PHE A 220 -17.24 -1.16 11.44
C PHE A 220 -17.84 0.23 11.25
N THR A 221 -18.39 0.50 10.07
CA THR A 221 -19.13 1.74 9.75
C THR A 221 -20.37 1.87 10.64
N ALA A 222 -21.18 0.81 10.75
CA ALA A 222 -22.37 0.84 11.60
C ALA A 222 -22.01 1.12 13.09
N ILE A 223 -20.92 0.53 13.58
CA ILE A 223 -20.48 0.70 14.97
C ILE A 223 -19.88 2.10 15.18
N ILE A 224 -19.00 2.57 14.30
CA ILE A 224 -18.30 3.85 14.50
C ILE A 224 -19.28 5.02 14.44
N LEU A 225 -20.31 4.93 13.59
CA LEU A 225 -21.40 5.90 13.53
C LEU A 225 -22.23 5.90 14.82
N SER A 226 -22.42 4.74 15.47
CA SER A 226 -23.12 4.69 16.77
C SER A 226 -22.35 5.36 17.92
N PHE A 227 -21.04 5.57 17.74
CA PHE A 227 -20.17 6.30 18.67
C PHE A 227 -19.95 7.77 18.24
N ASP A 228 -20.69 8.25 17.24
CA ASP A 228 -20.54 9.59 16.65
C ASP A 228 -19.10 9.90 16.20
N GLN A 229 -18.40 8.89 15.68
CA GLN A 229 -17.01 9.00 15.24
C GLN A 229 -16.89 9.09 13.72
N SER A 230 -15.77 9.65 13.28
CA SER A 230 -15.51 9.91 11.85
C SER A 230 -15.22 8.65 11.05
N LEU A 231 -15.93 8.48 9.93
CA LEU A 231 -15.62 7.47 8.91
C LEU A 231 -14.24 7.68 8.27
N ILE A 232 -13.82 8.93 8.18
CA ILE A 232 -12.49 9.26 7.63
C ILE A 232 -11.39 8.72 8.53
N HIS A 233 -11.56 8.87 9.85
CA HIS A 233 -10.63 8.29 10.82
C HIS A 233 -10.66 6.77 10.80
N LEU A 234 -11.86 6.17 10.68
CA LEU A 234 -12.02 4.73 10.52
C LEU A 234 -11.19 4.19 9.35
N TYR A 235 -11.25 4.83 8.19
CA TYR A 235 -10.47 4.43 7.02
C TYR A 235 -8.97 4.33 7.32
N VAL A 236 -8.38 5.39 7.89
CA VAL A 236 -6.93 5.47 8.14
C VAL A 236 -6.48 4.38 9.12
N VAL A 237 -7.21 4.21 10.23
CA VAL A 237 -6.86 3.18 11.21
C VAL A 237 -7.06 1.79 10.60
N PHE A 238 -8.13 1.58 9.83
CA PHE A 238 -8.40 0.32 9.17
C PHE A 238 -7.25 -0.09 8.23
N VAL A 239 -6.83 0.79 7.31
CA VAL A 239 -5.76 0.46 6.35
C VAL A 239 -4.40 0.28 7.03
N ALA A 240 -4.16 1.00 8.14
CA ALA A 240 -2.96 0.83 8.95
C ALA A 240 -2.82 -0.61 9.44
N PHE A 241 -3.87 -1.19 10.04
CA PHE A 241 -3.80 -2.56 10.56
C PHE A 241 -3.99 -3.64 9.49
N ALA A 242 -4.90 -3.43 8.52
CA ALA A 242 -5.15 -4.40 7.46
C ALA A 242 -3.89 -4.64 6.62
N GLY A 243 -3.17 -3.59 6.26
CA GLY A 243 -1.96 -3.76 5.46
C GLY A 243 -0.75 -4.25 6.27
N ILE A 244 -0.72 -4.07 7.61
CA ILE A 244 0.27 -4.78 8.46
C ILE A 244 0.00 -6.28 8.37
N GLY A 245 -1.27 -6.69 8.41
CA GLY A 245 -1.66 -8.08 8.21
C GLY A 245 -1.07 -8.66 6.92
N MET A 246 -1.03 -7.90 5.82
CA MET A 246 -0.49 -8.36 4.53
C MET A 246 1.00 -8.73 4.55
N ILE A 247 1.77 -8.25 5.54
CA ILE A 247 3.18 -8.60 5.72
C ILE A 247 3.42 -9.58 6.87
N THR A 248 2.40 -9.91 7.67
CA THR A 248 2.49 -10.75 8.88
C THR A 248 2.03 -12.19 8.62
N PRO A 249 2.77 -13.24 9.08
CA PRO A 249 2.40 -14.65 8.87
C PRO A 249 1.02 -14.97 9.43
N PRO A 250 0.26 -15.90 8.82
CA PRO A 250 0.77 -17.06 8.08
C PRO A 250 0.75 -16.99 6.53
N VAL A 251 -0.12 -16.21 5.87
CA VAL A 251 -0.16 -16.16 4.39
C VAL A 251 0.74 -15.06 3.81
N CYS A 252 0.83 -13.89 4.45
CA CYS A 252 1.72 -12.77 4.05
C CYS A 252 1.72 -12.46 2.53
N VAL A 253 0.55 -12.24 1.91
CA VAL A 253 0.49 -12.07 0.44
C VAL A 253 1.48 -11.00 -0.07
N GLY A 254 1.71 -9.93 0.70
CA GLY A 254 2.69 -8.88 0.36
C GLY A 254 4.14 -9.38 0.29
N ILE A 255 4.54 -10.30 1.17
CA ILE A 255 5.90 -10.87 1.18
C ILE A 255 6.10 -11.81 0.00
N TYR A 256 5.14 -12.68 -0.29
CA TYR A 256 5.22 -13.63 -1.41
C TYR A 256 5.24 -12.90 -2.75
N THR A 257 4.39 -11.88 -2.92
CA THR A 257 4.36 -11.06 -4.13
C THR A 257 5.67 -10.30 -4.32
N SER A 258 6.20 -9.66 -3.28
CA SER A 258 7.48 -8.93 -3.37
C SER A 258 8.68 -9.85 -3.63
N ALA A 259 8.71 -11.03 -2.99
CA ALA A 259 9.77 -12.02 -3.19
C ALA A 259 9.77 -12.58 -4.64
N SER A 260 8.58 -12.73 -5.24
CA SER A 260 8.43 -13.22 -6.62
C SER A 260 9.08 -12.31 -7.66
N VAL A 261 9.09 -10.99 -7.43
CA VAL A 261 9.66 -10.00 -8.35
C VAL A 261 11.18 -10.18 -8.49
N ILE A 262 11.87 -10.56 -7.42
CA ILE A 262 13.32 -10.80 -7.43
C ILE A 262 13.69 -12.29 -7.42
N LYS A 263 12.70 -13.18 -7.57
CA LYS A 263 12.85 -14.65 -7.58
C LYS A 263 13.64 -15.19 -6.38
N GLU A 264 13.34 -14.71 -5.18
CA GLU A 264 13.99 -15.13 -3.93
C GLU A 264 13.02 -15.91 -3.04
N ASN A 265 13.53 -16.74 -2.12
CA ASN A 265 12.69 -17.48 -1.18
C ASN A 265 12.03 -16.53 -0.16
N PRO A 266 10.67 -16.47 -0.08
CA PRO A 266 9.96 -15.58 0.84
C PRO A 266 10.23 -15.91 2.32
N GLY A 267 10.52 -17.17 2.66
CA GLY A 267 10.84 -17.59 4.02
C GLY A 267 12.06 -16.88 4.60
N LYS A 268 13.02 -16.46 3.76
CA LYS A 268 14.17 -15.66 4.22
C LYS A 268 13.77 -14.26 4.67
N ALA A 269 12.66 -13.71 4.15
CA ALA A 269 12.16 -12.39 4.49
C ALA A 269 11.46 -12.34 5.86
N PHE A 270 10.92 -13.47 6.32
CA PHE A 270 10.21 -13.55 7.61
C PHE A 270 11.05 -13.13 8.81
N LYS A 271 12.39 -13.24 8.74
CA LYS A 271 13.27 -12.74 9.80
C LYS A 271 13.22 -11.20 9.98
N GLU A 272 12.86 -10.46 8.94
CA GLU A 272 12.74 -9.00 8.99
C GLU A 272 11.31 -8.55 9.32
N VAL A 273 10.31 -9.41 9.15
CA VAL A 273 8.89 -9.10 9.39
C VAL A 273 8.59 -8.56 10.79
N PRO A 274 9.13 -9.10 11.89
CA PRO A 274 8.84 -8.59 13.23
C PRO A 274 9.16 -7.10 13.39
N LEU A 275 10.25 -6.63 12.78
CA LEU A 275 10.66 -5.22 12.85
C LEU A 275 9.65 -4.32 12.13
N PHE A 276 9.24 -4.68 10.91
CA PHE A 276 8.27 -3.90 10.15
C PHE A 276 6.87 -3.96 10.79
N THR A 277 6.49 -5.11 11.34
CA THR A 277 5.23 -5.28 12.07
C THR A 277 5.22 -4.41 13.32
N ALA A 278 6.32 -4.33 14.08
CA ALA A 278 6.42 -3.47 15.24
C ALA A 278 6.29 -1.97 14.89
N VAL A 279 6.95 -1.53 13.82
CA VAL A 279 6.80 -0.14 13.31
C VAL A 279 5.38 0.13 12.84
N GLY A 280 4.76 -0.82 12.14
CA GLY A 280 3.38 -0.73 11.73
C GLY A 280 2.42 -0.63 12.92
N ILE A 281 2.58 -1.47 13.94
CA ILE A 281 1.74 -1.45 15.14
C ILE A 281 1.88 -0.10 15.86
N LEU A 282 3.11 0.40 16.01
CA LEU A 282 3.36 1.73 16.58
C LEU A 282 2.64 2.82 15.78
N TYR A 283 2.76 2.78 14.45
CA TYR A 283 2.04 3.69 13.55
C TYR A 283 0.51 3.59 13.73
N GLY A 284 -0.05 2.39 13.73
CA GLY A 284 -1.48 2.15 13.92
C GLY A 284 -2.00 2.66 15.27
N ILE A 285 -1.23 2.48 16.34
CA ILE A 285 -1.56 3.03 17.68
C ILE A 285 -1.60 4.55 17.63
N ILE A 286 -0.61 5.21 17.00
CA ILE A 286 -0.62 6.67 16.84
C ILE A 286 -1.86 7.11 16.04
N MET A 287 -2.22 6.39 14.98
CA MET A 287 -3.43 6.71 14.21
C MET A 287 -4.70 6.53 15.05
N ILE A 288 -4.79 5.55 15.95
CA ILE A 288 -5.93 5.41 16.89
C ILE A 288 -6.00 6.62 17.83
N LEU A 289 -4.88 6.99 18.44
CA LEU A 289 -4.83 8.00 19.51
C LEU A 289 -5.02 9.43 19.00
N PHE A 290 -4.69 9.71 17.74
CA PHE A 290 -4.72 11.06 17.18
C PHE A 290 -5.63 11.16 15.94
N PRO A 291 -6.97 11.17 16.12
CA PRO A 291 -7.94 11.31 15.01
C PRO A 291 -7.69 12.53 14.12
N SER A 292 -7.21 13.62 14.71
CA SER A 292 -6.91 14.89 14.02
C SER A 292 -5.92 14.73 12.87
N LEU A 293 -5.00 13.76 12.94
CA LEU A 293 -4.05 13.50 11.86
C LEU A 293 -4.75 13.02 10.58
N SER A 294 -5.91 12.37 10.73
CA SER A 294 -6.71 11.85 9.61
C SER A 294 -7.79 12.83 9.17
N THR A 295 -8.34 13.62 10.10
CA THR A 295 -9.53 14.45 9.86
C THR A 295 -9.24 15.92 9.57
N TRP A 296 -8.08 16.45 10.00
CA TRP A 296 -7.77 17.88 9.89
C TRP A 296 -7.70 18.38 8.43
N LEU A 297 -6.94 17.69 7.57
CA LEU A 297 -6.78 18.12 6.18
C LEU A 297 -8.09 18.01 5.38
N PRO A 298 -8.86 16.90 5.48
CA PRO A 298 -10.19 16.84 4.88
C PRO A 298 -11.11 17.96 5.35
N ALA A 299 -11.17 18.23 6.67
CA ALA A 299 -12.01 19.29 7.22
C ALA A 299 -11.65 20.67 6.68
N TYR A 300 -10.35 20.96 6.55
CA TYR A 300 -9.85 22.22 5.98
C TYR A 300 -10.21 22.40 4.50
N LEU A 301 -10.23 21.32 3.72
CA LEU A 301 -10.55 21.37 2.28
C LEU A 301 -12.07 21.36 2.01
N SER A 302 -12.88 20.92 2.97
CA SER A 302 -14.34 20.87 2.87
C SER A 302 -15.05 22.12 3.42
N GLY A 303 -14.32 23.00 4.10
CA GLY A 303 -14.81 24.30 4.58
C GLY A 303 -14.59 25.40 3.55
#